data_AF-A0A1Q4D2E2-F1
#
_entry.id   AF-A0A1Q4D2E2-F1
#
_cell.length_a   1.000
_cell.length_b   1.000
_cell.length_c   1.000
_cell.angle_alpha   90.00
_cell.angle_beta   90.00
_cell.angle_gamma   90.00
#
_symmetry.space_group_name_H-M   'P 1'
#
loop_
_entity.id
_entity.type
_entity.pdbx_description
1 polymer ?
#
loop_
_entity_poly.entity_id
_entity_poly.type
_entity_poly.pdbx_seq_one_letter_code
_entity_poly.pdbx_strand_id
1 'polypeptide(L)'
;MARCPRTRYRGRHRAPSNTGRVIARTALAGAVAGAPLVTMVPAANAATDTTWDKLAQCESGGRWDINTGNGFQGGLQFTPSTWRAFGGTVYAPAAHQATRAQQIAVAEKVLAKQGWNAWPSCSKKVGASGGSTDRGVPSDTVRLSAPTKAPAKATTGSYKVKSGDTLGSIAAANRVAGGWKAIVAKNPALAGNPNVITPGQMLTL
;
A
#
# COMPACT_ATOMS: atom_id res chain seq x y z
N MET A 1 41.71 45.78 -45.74
CA MET A 1 41.61 44.78 -44.64
C MET A 1 40.12 44.59 -44.39
N ALA A 2 39.45 43.44 -44.47
CA ALA A 2 39.80 42.08 -44.80
C ALA A 2 38.59 41.41 -45.50
N ARG A 3 38.84 40.62 -46.55
CA ARG A 3 37.89 39.62 -47.05
C ARG A 3 37.97 38.42 -46.10
N CYS A 4 36.84 37.83 -45.72
CA CYS A 4 36.83 36.44 -45.28
C CYS A 4 35.62 35.68 -45.89
N PRO A 5 35.81 34.42 -46.31
CA PRO A 5 34.95 33.73 -47.28
C PRO A 5 33.85 32.87 -46.64
N ARG A 6 32.96 32.43 -47.53
CA ARG A 6 31.88 31.45 -47.31
C ARG A 6 32.41 30.09 -46.86
N THR A 7 31.73 29.47 -45.90
CA THR A 7 31.67 28.00 -45.81
C THR A 7 30.23 27.57 -45.51
N ARG A 8 29.59 26.97 -46.52
CA ARG A 8 28.37 26.19 -46.33
C ARG A 8 28.77 24.89 -45.62
N TYR A 9 28.16 24.57 -44.49
CA TYR A 9 28.21 23.22 -43.92
C TYR A 9 26.81 22.61 -43.94
N ARG A 10 26.73 21.42 -44.55
CA ARG A 10 25.51 20.64 -44.84
C ARG A 10 25.70 19.24 -44.24
N GLY A 11 24.72 18.78 -43.44
CA GLY A 11 24.56 17.40 -42.94
C GLY A 11 25.23 17.13 -41.58
N ARG A 12 24.67 16.39 -40.62
CA ARG A 12 23.72 15.25 -40.71
C ARG A 12 22.87 15.11 -39.41
N HIS A 13 21.68 14.52 -39.58
CA HIS A 13 20.71 13.97 -38.60
C HIS A 13 21.36 12.91 -37.65
N ARG A 14 20.87 12.46 -36.48
CA ARG A 14 19.55 12.09 -35.86
C ARG A 14 19.76 12.12 -34.32
N ALA A 15 18.81 12.05 -33.38
CA ALA A 15 17.51 11.37 -33.35
C ALA A 15 16.57 11.98 -32.26
N PRO A 16 15.24 11.98 -32.45
CA PRO A 16 14.26 12.20 -31.40
C PRO A 16 13.98 10.92 -30.59
N SER A 17 13.94 11.02 -29.27
CA SER A 17 13.63 9.94 -28.35
C SER A 17 12.13 9.58 -28.42
N ASN A 18 11.86 8.30 -28.72
CA ASN A 18 10.55 7.76 -29.07
C ASN A 18 9.50 7.89 -27.96
N THR A 19 8.48 8.72 -28.20
CA THR A 19 7.15 8.55 -27.61
C THR A 19 6.25 7.91 -28.65
N GLY A 20 5.70 6.75 -28.32
CA GLY A 20 4.43 6.30 -28.86
C GLY A 20 4.46 5.37 -30.06
N ARG A 21 3.62 4.33 -29.94
CA ARG A 21 3.03 3.53 -31.00
C ARG A 21 3.95 2.52 -31.69
N VAL A 22 3.99 1.33 -31.10
CA VAL A 22 4.09 0.08 -31.87
C VAL A 22 2.82 -0.02 -32.74
N ILE A 23 2.85 0.61 -33.92
CA ILE A 23 1.96 0.24 -35.02
C ILE A 23 2.75 -0.78 -35.83
N ALA A 24 2.46 -2.05 -35.58
CA ALA A 24 2.88 -3.14 -36.44
C ALA A 24 2.21 -2.96 -37.81
N ARG A 25 2.97 -2.45 -38.79
CA ARG A 25 2.60 -2.51 -40.21
C ARG A 25 3.21 -3.77 -40.80
N THR A 26 2.53 -4.89 -40.65
CA THR A 26 2.72 -6.04 -41.55
C THR A 26 1.94 -5.74 -42.83
N ALA A 27 2.63 -5.24 -43.85
CA ALA A 27 2.12 -5.25 -45.22
C ALA A 27 2.30 -6.67 -45.77
N LEU A 28 1.25 -7.50 -45.63
CA LEU A 28 1.10 -8.70 -46.44
C LEU A 28 0.18 -8.35 -47.60
N ALA A 29 0.74 -8.32 -48.81
CA ALA A 29 -0.03 -8.40 -50.03
C ALA A 29 -0.68 -9.78 -50.10
N GLY A 30 -2.00 -9.84 -50.30
CA GLY A 30 -2.74 -11.08 -50.55
C GLY A 30 -4.18 -11.02 -50.07
N ALA A 31 -5.11 -10.78 -51.00
CA ALA A 31 -6.53 -10.97 -50.77
C ALA A 31 -6.83 -12.47 -50.70
N VAL A 32 -7.29 -12.97 -49.54
CA VAL A 32 -7.95 -14.28 -49.43
C VAL A 32 -9.09 -14.15 -48.43
N ALA A 33 -10.20 -14.80 -48.78
CA ALA A 33 -11.53 -14.70 -48.20
C ALA A 33 -11.60 -14.75 -46.67
N GLY A 34 -12.58 -14.03 -46.12
CA GLY A 34 -12.82 -13.87 -44.69
C GLY A 34 -12.93 -15.19 -43.92
N ALA A 35 -12.04 -15.35 -42.96
CA ALA A 35 -12.28 -16.11 -41.75
C ALA A 35 -12.09 -15.14 -40.58
N PRO A 36 -13.00 -15.09 -39.59
CA PRO A 36 -12.75 -14.31 -38.40
C PRO A 36 -11.57 -14.94 -37.67
N LEU A 37 -10.39 -14.33 -37.80
CA LEU A 37 -9.26 -14.62 -36.92
C LEU A 37 -9.68 -14.18 -35.52
N VAL A 38 -10.19 -15.13 -34.74
CA VAL A 38 -10.28 -15.01 -33.28
C VAL A 38 -8.84 -14.99 -32.80
N THR A 39 -8.23 -13.80 -32.71
CA THR A 39 -6.97 -13.64 -32.00
C THR A 39 -7.24 -14.00 -30.56
N MET A 40 -6.86 -15.21 -30.14
CA MET A 40 -6.80 -15.57 -28.74
C MET A 40 -5.74 -14.67 -28.10
N VAL A 41 -6.17 -13.51 -27.60
CA VAL A 41 -5.35 -12.70 -26.71
C VAL A 41 -5.11 -13.62 -25.51
N PRO A 42 -3.85 -14.02 -25.21
CA PRO A 42 -3.61 -14.82 -24.02
C PRO A 42 -4.18 -14.03 -22.84
N ALA A 43 -5.06 -14.67 -22.08
CA ALA A 43 -5.60 -14.08 -20.86
C ALA A 43 -4.42 -13.55 -20.05
N ALA A 44 -4.42 -12.26 -19.72
CA ALA A 44 -3.41 -11.70 -18.85
C ALA A 44 -3.53 -12.42 -17.51
N ASN A 45 -2.62 -13.36 -17.25
CA ASN A 45 -2.60 -14.10 -15.98
C ASN A 45 -2.34 -13.08 -14.87
N ALA A 46 -3.30 -12.88 -13.99
CA ALA A 46 -3.15 -11.99 -12.84
C ALA A 46 -2.29 -12.65 -11.76
N ALA A 47 -1.50 -11.86 -11.04
CA ALA A 47 -0.96 -12.31 -9.76
C ALA A 47 -2.14 -12.68 -8.84
N THR A 48 -2.19 -13.93 -8.38
CA THR A 48 -3.27 -14.40 -7.51
C THR A 48 -2.96 -14.07 -6.05
N ASP A 49 -3.99 -14.03 -5.20
CA ASP A 49 -3.82 -13.95 -3.75
C ASP A 49 -2.86 -15.02 -3.21
N THR A 50 -2.97 -16.25 -3.72
CA THR A 50 -2.07 -17.35 -3.38
C THR A 50 -0.61 -17.07 -3.78
N THR A 51 -0.37 -16.39 -4.89
CA THR A 51 0.97 -15.95 -5.30
C THR A 51 1.54 -14.97 -4.28
N TRP A 52 0.74 -13.99 -3.86
CA TRP A 52 1.12 -13.01 -2.84
C TRP A 52 1.33 -13.63 -1.46
N ASP A 53 0.53 -14.63 -1.07
CA ASP A 53 0.71 -15.36 0.19
C ASP A 53 1.98 -16.17 0.23
N LYS A 54 2.30 -16.88 -0.86
CA LYS A 54 3.56 -17.62 -0.95
C LYS A 54 4.75 -16.67 -0.89
N LEU A 55 4.65 -15.52 -1.54
CA LEU A 55 5.68 -14.49 -1.45
C LEU A 55 5.82 -13.99 -0.02
N ALA A 56 4.72 -13.64 0.65
CA ALA A 56 4.74 -13.21 2.05
C ALA A 56 5.28 -14.30 3.00
N GLN A 57 4.99 -15.58 2.72
CA GLN A 57 5.55 -16.70 3.47
C GLN A 57 7.08 -16.75 3.35
N CYS A 58 7.63 -16.47 2.17
CA CYS A 58 9.07 -16.38 1.96
C CYS A 58 9.68 -15.12 2.59
N GLU A 59 8.99 -13.98 2.50
CA GLU A 59 9.50 -12.66 2.93
C GLU A 59 9.43 -12.45 4.45
N SER A 60 8.32 -12.83 5.09
CA SER A 60 8.04 -12.53 6.51
C SER A 60 7.64 -13.75 7.35
N GLY A 61 7.58 -14.94 6.73
CA GLY A 61 6.96 -16.12 7.33
C GLY A 61 5.42 -16.04 7.35
N GLY A 62 4.82 -15.18 6.52
CA GLY A 62 3.36 -15.01 6.40
C GLY A 62 2.76 -14.02 7.41
N ARG A 63 3.61 -13.27 8.12
CA ARG A 63 3.16 -12.31 9.15
C ARG A 63 2.96 -10.92 8.54
N TRP A 64 1.70 -10.58 8.27
CA TRP A 64 1.33 -9.33 7.61
C TRP A 64 1.49 -8.09 8.49
N ASP A 65 1.55 -8.24 9.79
CA ASP A 65 1.68 -7.20 10.81
C ASP A 65 3.12 -7.04 11.35
N ILE A 66 4.10 -7.71 10.72
CA ILE A 66 5.46 -7.75 11.23
C ILE A 66 6.17 -6.39 11.14
N ASN A 67 6.83 -6.02 12.23
CA ASN A 67 7.80 -4.92 12.26
C ASN A 67 8.91 -5.26 13.26
N THR A 68 9.99 -5.88 12.78
CA THR A 68 11.13 -6.30 13.62
C THR A 68 12.18 -5.21 13.82
N GLY A 69 11.99 -4.02 13.23
CA GLY A 69 12.98 -2.95 13.27
C GLY A 69 14.14 -3.11 12.27
N ASN A 70 14.07 -4.06 11.34
CA ASN A 70 15.08 -4.27 10.29
C ASN A 70 14.97 -3.32 9.08
N GLY A 71 14.12 -2.30 9.15
CA GLY A 71 13.86 -1.34 8.07
C GLY A 71 12.79 -1.78 7.05
N PHE A 72 12.24 -2.98 7.21
CA PHE A 72 11.15 -3.51 6.38
C PHE A 72 9.90 -3.78 7.23
N GLN A 73 8.74 -3.72 6.60
CA GLN A 73 7.45 -3.74 7.29
C GLN A 73 6.43 -4.59 6.54
N GLY A 74 5.63 -5.32 7.29
CA GLY A 74 4.49 -6.08 6.81
C GLY A 74 4.86 -7.35 6.05
N GLY A 75 3.85 -8.02 5.51
CA GLY A 75 3.96 -9.38 4.98
C GLY A 75 4.90 -9.47 3.77
N LEU A 76 4.95 -8.40 2.98
CA LEU A 76 5.72 -8.28 1.76
C LEU A 76 7.01 -7.45 1.94
N GLN A 77 7.41 -7.20 3.19
CA GLN A 77 8.67 -6.54 3.53
C GLN A 77 8.86 -5.21 2.78
N PHE A 78 7.90 -4.29 2.90
CA PHE A 78 8.03 -2.95 2.31
C PHE A 78 8.99 -2.08 3.11
N THR A 79 9.80 -1.28 2.42
CA THR A 79 10.45 -0.13 3.06
C THR A 79 9.44 1.01 3.24
N PRO A 80 9.60 1.89 4.26
CA PRO A 80 8.73 3.06 4.42
C PRO A 80 8.72 4.00 3.19
N SER A 81 9.84 4.08 2.46
CA SER A 81 9.95 4.88 1.25
C SER A 81 9.13 4.30 0.10
N THR A 82 9.23 3.00 -0.16
CA THR A 82 8.43 2.32 -1.19
C THR A 82 6.95 2.36 -0.85
N TRP A 83 6.59 2.10 0.42
CA TRP A 83 5.20 2.17 0.88
C TRP A 83 4.57 3.54 0.54
N ARG A 84 5.27 4.64 0.87
CA ARG A 84 4.80 5.99 0.55
C ARG A 84 4.81 6.28 -0.95
N ALA A 85 5.86 5.89 -1.67
CA ALA A 85 5.99 6.16 -3.10
C ALA A 85 4.88 5.50 -3.95
N PHE A 86 4.37 4.35 -3.52
CA PHE A 86 3.30 3.62 -4.19
C PHE A 86 1.91 3.89 -3.57
N GLY A 87 1.81 4.92 -2.73
CA GLY A 87 0.55 5.44 -2.20
C GLY A 87 -0.05 4.60 -1.07
N GLY A 88 0.71 3.75 -0.38
CA GLY A 88 0.21 2.97 0.75
C GLY A 88 -0.23 3.81 1.95
N THR A 89 0.21 5.06 2.03
CA THR A 89 -0.19 6.00 3.09
C THR A 89 -1.68 6.36 3.06
N VAL A 90 -2.42 6.04 1.99
CA VAL A 90 -3.89 6.16 1.99
C VAL A 90 -4.57 5.09 2.85
N TYR A 91 -3.88 3.97 3.10
CA TYR A 91 -4.40 2.85 3.88
C TYR A 91 -3.91 2.90 5.32
N ALA A 92 -2.59 3.09 5.51
CA ALA A 92 -1.99 3.20 6.83
C ALA A 92 -0.66 3.97 6.77
N PRO A 93 -0.21 4.61 7.88
CA PRO A 93 1.08 5.30 7.92
C PRO A 93 2.28 4.41 7.57
N ALA A 94 2.19 3.11 7.86
CA ALA A 94 3.22 2.12 7.65
C ALA A 94 2.61 0.79 7.14
N ALA A 95 3.38 -0.02 6.39
CA ALA A 95 2.86 -1.23 5.75
C ALA A 95 2.33 -2.27 6.75
N HIS A 96 3.04 -2.49 7.86
CA HIS A 96 2.65 -3.42 8.93
C HIS A 96 1.35 -3.02 9.66
N GLN A 97 0.89 -1.78 9.52
CA GLN A 97 -0.37 -1.30 10.07
C GLN A 97 -1.54 -1.45 9.08
N ALA A 98 -1.25 -1.78 7.81
CA ALA A 98 -2.26 -2.01 6.79
C ALA A 98 -2.66 -3.50 6.75
N THR A 99 -3.89 -3.76 6.35
CA THR A 99 -4.37 -5.13 6.17
C THR A 99 -3.61 -5.82 5.03
N ARG A 100 -3.63 -7.16 5.01
CA ARG A 100 -3.10 -7.97 3.91
C ARG A 100 -3.54 -7.46 2.54
N ALA A 101 -4.85 -7.27 2.36
CA ALA A 101 -5.42 -6.84 1.08
C ALA A 101 -4.92 -5.44 0.66
N GLN A 102 -4.77 -4.53 1.61
CA GLN A 102 -4.22 -3.19 1.37
C GLN A 102 -2.73 -3.26 0.98
N GLN A 103 -1.94 -4.11 1.63
CA GLN A 103 -0.54 -4.33 1.28
C GLN A 103 -0.41 -4.91 -0.13
N ILE A 104 -1.23 -5.90 -0.48
CA ILE A 104 -1.27 -6.47 -1.83
C ILE A 104 -1.65 -5.41 -2.85
N ALA A 105 -2.64 -4.55 -2.59
CA ALA A 105 -3.01 -3.50 -3.53
C ALA A 105 -1.88 -2.49 -3.80
N VAL A 106 -0.99 -2.25 -2.82
CA VAL A 106 0.22 -1.45 -3.04
C VAL A 106 1.28 -2.27 -3.79
N ALA A 107 1.41 -3.56 -3.47
CA ALA A 107 2.34 -4.47 -4.12
C ALA A 107 2.04 -4.66 -5.60
N GLU A 108 0.77 -4.69 -5.97
CA GLU A 108 0.28 -4.69 -7.34
C GLU A 108 0.81 -3.46 -8.10
N LYS A 109 0.73 -2.26 -7.53
CA LYS A 109 1.30 -1.05 -8.16
C LYS A 109 2.82 -1.14 -8.33
N VAL A 110 3.52 -1.73 -7.37
CA VAL A 110 4.97 -2.00 -7.49
C VAL A 110 5.23 -3.00 -8.61
N LEU A 111 4.48 -4.09 -8.67
CA LEU A 111 4.56 -5.12 -9.70
C LEU A 111 4.30 -4.54 -11.09
N ALA A 112 3.32 -3.65 -11.23
CA ALA A 112 3.04 -2.94 -12.49
C ALA A 112 4.24 -2.09 -12.97
N LYS A 113 5.02 -1.53 -12.03
CA LYS A 113 6.14 -0.65 -12.36
C LYS A 113 7.48 -1.36 -12.53
N GLN A 114 7.75 -2.37 -11.70
CA GLN A 114 9.07 -2.99 -11.55
C GLN A 114 9.07 -4.48 -11.95
N GLY A 115 7.90 -5.09 -12.11
CA GLY A 115 7.78 -6.53 -12.25
C GLY A 115 8.19 -7.27 -10.97
N TRP A 116 8.29 -8.60 -11.07
CA TRP A 116 8.67 -9.47 -9.95
C TRP A 116 10.11 -9.25 -9.42
N ASN A 117 10.92 -8.43 -10.10
CA ASN A 117 12.26 -8.05 -9.63
C ASN A 117 12.23 -7.14 -8.38
N ALA A 118 11.08 -6.59 -8.01
CA ALA A 118 10.90 -5.92 -6.72
C ALA A 118 11.09 -6.88 -5.52
N TRP A 119 10.86 -8.17 -5.73
CA TRP A 119 11.10 -9.25 -4.75
C TRP A 119 11.96 -10.35 -5.40
N PRO A 120 13.24 -10.10 -5.69
CA PRO A 120 14.02 -10.89 -6.65
C PRO A 120 14.30 -12.32 -6.18
N SER A 121 14.51 -12.54 -4.89
CA SER A 121 14.85 -13.84 -4.32
C SER A 121 13.59 -14.68 -4.08
N CYS A 122 12.61 -14.13 -3.37
CA CYS A 122 11.41 -14.87 -3.01
C CYS A 122 10.48 -15.10 -4.21
N SER A 123 10.35 -14.15 -5.14
CA SER A 123 9.53 -14.37 -6.35
C SER A 123 10.02 -15.55 -7.17
N LYS A 124 11.33 -15.68 -7.35
CA LYS A 124 11.92 -16.84 -8.03
C LYS A 124 11.71 -18.13 -7.26
N LYS A 125 11.92 -18.10 -5.93
CA LYS A 125 11.77 -19.28 -5.06
C LYS A 125 10.34 -19.82 -5.05
N VAL A 126 9.33 -18.95 -5.09
CA VAL A 126 7.92 -19.38 -5.02
C VAL A 126 7.27 -19.55 -6.39
N GLY A 127 8.02 -19.34 -7.48
CA GLY A 127 7.49 -19.38 -8.84
C GLY A 127 6.44 -18.29 -9.10
N ALA A 128 6.63 -17.11 -8.50
CA ALA A 128 5.69 -16.00 -8.65
C ALA A 128 5.61 -15.58 -10.12
N SER A 129 4.38 -15.54 -10.60
CA SER A 129 4.05 -15.24 -11.99
C SER A 129 2.69 -14.54 -12.05
N GLY A 130 2.42 -13.94 -13.20
CA GLY A 130 1.26 -13.09 -13.43
C GLY A 130 1.61 -11.61 -13.44
N GLY A 131 0.77 -10.83 -14.12
CA GLY A 131 0.85 -9.37 -14.20
C GLY A 131 0.09 -8.70 -13.08
N SER A 132 0.34 -7.40 -12.93
CA SER A 132 -0.42 -6.62 -11.99
C SER A 132 -1.88 -6.48 -12.43
N THR A 133 -2.78 -6.50 -11.44
CA THR A 133 -4.17 -6.10 -11.63
C THR A 133 -4.49 -4.90 -10.76
N ASP A 134 -5.30 -3.97 -11.28
CA ASP A 134 -5.97 -2.95 -10.47
C ASP A 134 -7.12 -3.58 -9.66
N ARG A 135 -6.81 -4.68 -8.96
CA ARG A 135 -7.74 -5.29 -8.02
C ARG A 135 -7.91 -4.28 -6.89
N GLY A 136 -9.04 -3.59 -6.91
CA GLY A 136 -9.46 -2.78 -5.78
C GLY A 136 -9.43 -3.64 -4.52
N VAL A 137 -9.02 -3.05 -3.40
CA VAL A 137 -9.17 -3.69 -2.10
C VAL A 137 -10.66 -4.01 -1.96
N PRO A 138 -11.08 -5.28 -1.78
CA PRO A 138 -12.48 -5.61 -1.63
C PRO A 138 -13.05 -4.74 -0.51
N SER A 139 -14.03 -3.89 -0.85
CA SER A 139 -14.67 -3.00 0.13
C SER A 139 -15.35 -3.79 1.25
N ASP A 140 -15.53 -5.11 1.07
CA ASP A 140 -16.02 -6.04 2.09
C ASP A 140 -15.03 -6.30 3.24
N THR A 141 -13.75 -5.97 3.07
CA THR A 141 -12.78 -5.96 4.20
C THR A 141 -12.66 -4.60 4.89
N VAL A 142 -13.29 -3.54 4.36
CA VAL A 142 -13.58 -2.34 5.16
C VAL A 142 -14.72 -2.62 6.15
N ARG A 143 -15.47 -3.73 5.97
CA ARG A 143 -16.44 -4.24 6.97
C ARG A 143 -15.84 -5.18 8.04
N LEU A 144 -14.53 -5.45 7.99
CA LEU A 144 -13.78 -6.04 9.10
C LEU A 144 -12.57 -5.16 9.41
N SER A 145 -12.81 -3.89 9.76
CA SER A 145 -11.99 -3.00 10.61
C SER A 145 -12.27 -1.50 10.41
N ALA A 146 -13.36 -1.09 9.75
CA ALA A 146 -14.00 0.15 10.18
C ALA A 146 -14.72 -0.16 11.51
N PRO A 147 -14.62 0.68 12.56
CA PRO A 147 -15.55 0.55 13.66
C PRO A 147 -16.93 0.88 13.10
N THR A 148 -17.68 -0.16 12.75
CA THR A 148 -19.10 -0.04 12.47
C THR A 148 -19.69 0.58 13.73
N LYS A 149 -20.14 1.83 13.60
CA LYS A 149 -20.97 2.52 14.58
C LYS A 149 -22.29 1.75 14.68
N ALA A 150 -22.27 0.63 15.39
CA ALA A 150 -23.38 0.14 16.19
C ALA A 150 -23.04 0.56 17.63
N PRO A 151 -24.01 1.00 18.44
CA PRO A 151 -23.74 1.54 19.77
C PRO A 151 -23.24 0.42 20.68
N ALA A 152 -21.92 0.22 20.75
CA ALA A 152 -21.33 -0.55 21.83
C ALA A 152 -21.64 0.22 23.12
N LYS A 153 -22.34 -0.44 24.06
CA LYS A 153 -22.58 0.10 25.40
C LYS A 153 -21.27 0.70 25.92
N ALA A 154 -21.25 2.02 26.06
CA ALA A 154 -20.16 2.70 26.72
C ALA A 154 -20.02 2.10 28.12
N THR A 155 -18.82 1.71 28.51
CA THR A 155 -18.56 1.36 29.90
C THR A 155 -18.61 2.65 30.70
N THR A 156 -19.77 2.96 31.27
CA THR A 156 -19.92 4.03 32.24
C THR A 156 -19.36 3.52 33.56
N GLY A 157 -18.19 3.99 33.96
CA GLY A 157 -17.52 3.50 35.15
C GLY A 157 -16.26 4.29 35.49
N SER A 158 -15.71 4.02 36.67
CA SER A 158 -14.45 4.60 37.13
C SER A 158 -13.28 3.65 36.85
N TYR A 159 -12.17 4.19 36.34
CA TYR A 159 -10.95 3.45 36.04
C TYR A 159 -9.78 3.95 36.88
N LYS A 160 -9.05 3.03 37.52
CA LYS A 160 -7.82 3.35 38.26
C LYS A 160 -6.62 3.25 37.33
N VAL A 161 -5.97 4.38 37.06
CA VAL A 161 -4.78 4.49 36.21
C VAL A 161 -3.67 3.57 36.74
N LYS A 162 -3.08 2.75 35.87
CA LYS A 162 -1.93 1.91 36.16
C LYS A 162 -0.65 2.55 35.64
N SER A 163 0.49 2.10 36.16
CA SER A 163 1.79 2.54 35.66
C SER A 163 1.93 2.18 34.17
N GLY A 164 2.26 3.17 33.35
CA GLY A 164 2.40 3.01 31.89
C GLY A 164 1.13 3.28 31.08
N ASP A 165 0.01 3.62 31.71
CA ASP A 165 -1.20 4.01 30.99
C ASP A 165 -1.08 5.40 30.35
N THR A 166 -1.80 5.57 29.25
CA THR A 166 -2.09 6.88 28.63
C THR A 166 -3.61 7.03 28.53
N LEU A 167 -4.12 8.27 28.51
CA LEU A 167 -5.58 8.47 28.32
C LEU A 167 -6.09 7.82 27.02
N GLY A 168 -5.26 7.76 25.98
CA GLY A 168 -5.54 7.07 24.73
C GLY A 168 -5.66 5.55 24.90
N SER A 169 -4.72 4.91 25.61
CA SER A 169 -4.76 3.47 25.87
C SER A 169 -5.92 3.09 26.79
N ILE A 170 -6.23 3.91 27.80
CA ILE A 170 -7.38 3.71 28.69
C ILE A 170 -8.70 3.83 27.91
N ALA A 171 -8.85 4.87 27.09
CA ALA A 171 -10.06 5.07 26.29
C ALA A 171 -10.27 3.95 25.27
N ALA A 172 -9.21 3.47 24.63
CA ALA A 172 -9.26 2.36 23.70
C ALA A 172 -9.60 1.04 24.40
N ALA A 173 -8.93 0.74 25.53
CA ALA A 173 -9.15 -0.48 26.30
C ALA A 173 -10.57 -0.57 26.88
N ASN A 174 -11.12 0.56 27.35
CA ASN A 174 -12.46 0.62 27.95
C ASN A 174 -13.58 0.99 26.95
N ARG A 175 -13.22 1.18 25.66
CA ARG A 175 -14.14 1.54 24.57
C ARG A 175 -14.98 2.78 24.88
N VAL A 176 -14.33 3.83 25.40
CA VAL A 176 -14.99 5.09 25.74
C VAL A 176 -15.47 5.79 24.47
N ALA A 177 -16.78 6.04 24.39
CA ALA A 177 -17.37 6.79 23.29
C ALA A 177 -16.82 8.23 23.27
N GLY A 178 -16.23 8.65 22.15
CA GLY A 178 -15.51 9.93 22.05
C GLY A 178 -14.04 9.87 22.48
N GLY A 179 -13.53 8.68 22.84
CA GLY A 179 -12.13 8.43 23.12
C GLY A 179 -11.62 9.19 24.35
N TRP A 180 -10.31 9.43 24.40
CA TRP A 180 -9.67 10.09 25.54
C TRP A 180 -10.18 11.50 25.82
N LYS A 181 -10.69 12.20 24.78
CA LYS A 181 -11.30 13.53 24.93
C LYS A 181 -12.56 13.51 25.77
N ALA A 182 -13.36 12.45 25.66
CA ALA A 182 -14.54 12.27 26.51
C ALA A 182 -14.15 12.02 27.97
N ILE A 183 -13.02 11.33 28.21
CA ILE A 183 -12.45 11.20 29.55
C ILE A 183 -12.04 12.58 30.09
N VAL A 184 -11.32 13.40 29.31
CA VAL A 184 -10.94 14.76 29.75
C VAL A 184 -12.17 15.64 30.04
N ALA A 185 -13.22 15.57 29.21
CA ALA A 185 -14.44 16.33 29.41
C ALA A 185 -15.17 15.98 30.72
N LYS A 186 -15.05 14.71 31.18
CA LYS A 186 -15.64 14.23 32.44
C LYS A 186 -14.72 14.42 33.65
N ASN A 187 -13.43 14.71 33.43
CA ASN A 187 -12.42 14.87 34.47
C ASN A 187 -11.77 16.26 34.33
N PRO A 188 -12.43 17.34 34.81
CA PRO A 188 -11.99 18.72 34.58
C PRO A 188 -10.59 19.03 35.13
N ALA A 189 -10.10 18.26 36.12
CA ALA A 189 -8.73 18.34 36.61
C ALA A 189 -7.66 18.07 35.51
N LEU A 190 -8.04 17.40 34.41
CA LEU A 190 -7.18 17.09 33.28
C LEU A 190 -7.27 18.13 32.14
N ALA A 191 -8.15 19.11 32.22
CA ALA A 191 -8.39 20.06 31.14
C ALA A 191 -7.18 20.96 30.84
N GLY A 192 -6.35 21.25 31.85
CA GLY A 192 -5.13 22.05 31.70
C GLY A 192 -3.92 21.27 31.17
N ASN A 193 -3.82 19.97 31.49
CA ASN A 193 -2.75 19.11 30.97
C ASN A 193 -3.22 17.63 30.87
N PRO A 194 -3.78 17.22 29.73
CA PRO A 194 -4.30 15.87 29.53
C PRO A 194 -3.25 14.76 29.54
N ASN A 195 -1.96 15.09 29.43
CA ASN A 195 -0.89 14.09 29.40
C ASN A 195 -0.36 13.74 30.80
N VAL A 196 -0.84 14.41 31.85
CA VAL A 196 -0.41 14.16 33.23
C VAL A 196 -1.49 13.35 33.94
N ILE A 197 -1.35 12.03 33.89
CA ILE A 197 -2.11 11.09 34.73
C ILE A 197 -1.14 10.35 35.64
N THR A 198 -1.51 10.19 36.90
CA THR A 198 -0.67 9.48 37.89
C THR A 198 -1.19 8.08 38.16
N PRO A 199 -0.32 7.07 38.33
CA PRO A 199 -0.74 5.74 38.74
C PRO A 199 -1.52 5.81 40.07
N GLY A 200 -2.70 5.20 40.09
CA GLY A 200 -3.62 5.22 41.23
C GLY A 200 -4.73 6.28 41.13
N GLN A 201 -4.63 7.22 40.19
CA GLN A 201 -5.66 8.21 39.91
C GLN A 201 -6.95 7.54 39.40
N MET A 202 -8.10 7.97 39.91
CA MET A 202 -9.42 7.52 39.43
C MET A 202 -9.90 8.44 38.31
N LEU A 203 -10.28 7.85 37.18
CA LEU A 203 -10.84 8.55 36.03
C LEU A 203 -12.28 8.13 35.80
N THR A 204 -13.15 9.09 35.55
CA THR A 204 -14.50 8.83 35.05
C THR A 204 -14.44 8.59 33.54
N LEU A 205 -14.90 7.43 33.07
CA LEU A 205 -14.93 7.05 31.66
C LEU A 205 -16.21 7.52 30.96
#